data_AF-A0A3S3MW00-F1
#
_entry.id   AF-A0A3S3MW00-F1
#
_cell.length_a   1.000
_cell.length_b   1.000
_cell.length_c   1.000
_cell.angle_alpha   90.00
_cell.angle_beta   90.00
_cell.angle_gamma   90.00
#
_symmetry.space_group_name_H-M   'P 1'
#
loop_
_entity.id
_entity.type
_entity.pdbx_description
1 polymer ?
#
loop_
_entity_poly.entity_id
_entity_poly.type
_entity_poly.pdbx_seq_one_letter_code
_entity_poly.pdbx_strand_id
1 'polypeptide(L)'
;MGTGVTATPFYRARALEYLSHSTGLQLVGSKDLFEASWDMGAFMLHMGLLKRIAAKLSKIANDFRLLSSGPRGGIGEILLPALQPGSSLMPGKVNPVAAEALNQVCFYVYGMDTTVGMAAEAGQLQLNAMEPIILFSIHNAMDLMRKAVLTFTKTCVEGVQANAARCEANLTGSTAFATELVTTMGYEAAAKVVKERLAS
;
A
#
# COMPACT_ATOMS: atom_id res chain seq x y z
N MET A 1 -17.98 -4.63 -30.45
CA MET A 1 -19.40 -4.94 -30.69
C MET A 1 -19.80 -6.23 -30.00
N GLY A 2 -19.08 -7.34 -30.17
CA GLY A 2 -19.41 -8.58 -29.44
C GLY A 2 -20.28 -9.59 -30.20
N THR A 3 -20.68 -9.27 -31.43
CA THR A 3 -21.52 -10.15 -32.26
C THR A 3 -20.82 -11.42 -32.75
N GLY A 4 -19.48 -11.45 -32.72
CA GLY A 4 -18.70 -12.53 -33.34
C GLY A 4 -18.79 -12.58 -34.86
N VAL A 5 -19.34 -11.53 -35.49
CA VAL A 5 -19.34 -11.42 -36.96
C VAL A 5 -17.91 -11.53 -37.48
N THR A 6 -17.72 -12.27 -38.56
CA THR A 6 -16.42 -12.66 -39.17
C THR A 6 -15.61 -13.75 -38.45
N ALA A 7 -15.96 -14.15 -37.22
CA ALA A 7 -15.33 -15.28 -36.56
C ALA A 7 -15.99 -16.61 -36.97
N THR A 8 -15.20 -17.67 -37.14
CA THR A 8 -15.74 -19.02 -37.30
C THR A 8 -16.31 -19.52 -35.96
N PRO A 9 -17.29 -20.46 -35.97
CA PRO A 9 -17.88 -20.99 -34.73
C PRO A 9 -16.86 -21.59 -33.75
N PHE A 10 -15.73 -22.08 -34.25
CA PHE A 10 -14.68 -22.70 -33.45
C PHE A 10 -13.58 -21.73 -32.98
N TYR A 11 -13.51 -20.52 -33.55
CA TYR A 11 -12.42 -19.57 -33.29
C TYR A 11 -12.25 -19.29 -31.80
N ARG A 12 -13.33 -18.93 -31.11
CA ARG A 12 -13.29 -18.55 -29.69
C ARG A 12 -12.81 -19.70 -28.81
N ALA A 13 -13.31 -20.92 -29.05
CA ALA A 13 -12.92 -22.09 -28.28
C ALA A 13 -11.43 -22.41 -28.46
N ARG A 14 -10.95 -22.37 -29.72
CA ARG A 14 -9.52 -22.59 -30.02
C ARG A 14 -8.64 -21.49 -29.46
N ALA A 15 -9.03 -20.22 -29.59
CA ALA A 15 -8.27 -19.11 -29.04
C ALA A 15 -8.10 -19.25 -27.52
N LEU A 16 -9.15 -19.62 -26.78
CA LEU A 16 -9.08 -19.87 -25.34
C LEU A 16 -8.18 -21.06 -24.99
N GLU A 17 -8.25 -22.16 -25.75
CA GLU A 17 -7.37 -23.33 -25.59
C GLU A 17 -5.90 -22.94 -25.77
N TYR A 18 -5.56 -22.28 -26.88
CA TYR A 18 -4.18 -21.86 -27.18
C TYR A 18 -3.66 -20.84 -26.17
N LEU A 19 -4.47 -19.86 -25.77
CA LEU A 19 -4.07 -18.86 -24.77
C LEU A 19 -3.90 -19.49 -23.39
N SER A 20 -4.77 -20.41 -22.99
CA SER A 20 -4.63 -21.12 -21.71
C SER A 20 -3.36 -21.95 -21.68
N HIS A 21 -3.08 -22.67 -22.78
CA HIS A 21 -1.86 -23.46 -22.92
C HIS A 21 -0.60 -22.60 -22.92
N SER A 22 -0.57 -21.49 -23.65
CA SER A 22 0.63 -20.64 -23.77
C SER A 22 0.93 -19.84 -22.50
N THR A 23 -0.10 -19.42 -21.76
CA THR A 23 0.06 -18.65 -20.52
C THR A 23 0.16 -19.51 -19.27
N GLY A 24 -0.28 -20.77 -19.33
CA GLY A 24 -0.44 -21.65 -18.17
C GLY A 24 -1.63 -21.25 -17.28
N LEU A 25 -2.46 -20.31 -17.69
CA LEU A 25 -3.64 -19.85 -16.96
C LEU A 25 -4.89 -20.62 -17.41
N GLN A 26 -5.81 -20.87 -16.48
CA GLN A 26 -7.13 -21.40 -16.79
C GLN A 26 -8.03 -20.26 -17.27
N LEU A 27 -7.99 -19.95 -18.57
CA LEU A 27 -8.75 -18.84 -19.14
C LEU A 27 -10.16 -19.28 -19.52
N VAL A 28 -11.14 -18.43 -19.19
CA VAL A 28 -12.53 -18.57 -19.60
C VAL A 28 -12.96 -17.31 -20.34
N GLY A 29 -13.74 -17.45 -21.41
CA GLY A 29 -14.26 -16.29 -22.14
C GLY A 29 -15.47 -15.68 -21.46
N SER A 30 -15.71 -14.37 -21.66
CA SER A 30 -16.88 -13.68 -21.09
C SER A 30 -18.21 -14.31 -21.53
N LYS A 31 -19.17 -14.38 -20.61
CA LYS A 31 -20.52 -14.89 -20.89
C LYS A 31 -21.27 -13.98 -21.85
N ASP A 32 -20.98 -12.68 -21.81
CA ASP A 32 -21.57 -11.66 -22.67
C ASP A 32 -20.46 -10.90 -23.40
N LEU A 33 -20.42 -11.03 -24.73
CA LEU A 33 -19.41 -10.39 -25.56
C LEU A 33 -19.74 -8.92 -25.87
N PHE A 34 -21.00 -8.52 -25.72
CA PHE A 34 -21.40 -7.12 -25.84
C PHE A 34 -20.90 -6.34 -24.65
N GLU A 35 -21.15 -6.83 -23.43
CA GLU A 35 -20.58 -6.28 -22.19
C GLU A 35 -19.05 -6.22 -22.28
N ALA A 36 -18.40 -7.33 -22.57
CA ALA A 36 -16.94 -7.38 -22.66
C ALA A 36 -16.32 -6.49 -23.77
N SER A 37 -17.13 -5.95 -24.69
CA SER A 37 -16.64 -5.00 -25.70
C SER A 37 -16.51 -3.57 -25.18
N TRP A 38 -17.19 -3.19 -24.10
CA TRP A 38 -17.18 -1.81 -23.59
C TRP A 38 -16.93 -1.72 -22.08
N ASP A 39 -17.22 -2.77 -21.32
CA ASP A 39 -17.10 -2.76 -19.87
C ASP A 39 -15.64 -2.87 -19.44
N MET A 40 -15.20 -1.88 -18.66
CA MET A 40 -13.87 -1.80 -18.07
C MET A 40 -13.90 -2.08 -16.56
N GLY A 41 -15.00 -2.61 -16.02
CA GLY A 41 -15.23 -2.87 -14.61
C GLY A 41 -14.23 -3.82 -13.99
N ALA A 42 -13.75 -4.83 -14.73
CA ALA A 42 -12.68 -5.72 -14.28
C ALA A 42 -11.37 -4.96 -14.01
N PHE A 43 -11.03 -3.98 -14.85
CA PHE A 43 -9.85 -3.12 -14.67
C PHE A 43 -10.03 -2.17 -13.50
N MET A 44 -11.22 -1.58 -13.33
CA MET A 44 -11.54 -0.76 -12.16
C MET A 44 -11.41 -1.55 -10.85
N LEU A 45 -11.94 -2.76 -10.81
CA LEU A 45 -11.82 -3.64 -9.64
C LEU A 45 -10.37 -3.95 -9.32
N HIS A 46 -9.57 -4.30 -10.35
CA HIS A 46 -8.16 -4.57 -10.19
C HIS A 46 -7.39 -3.35 -9.65
N MET A 47 -7.65 -2.16 -10.21
CA MET A 47 -7.02 -0.92 -9.74
C MET A 47 -7.43 -0.58 -8.30
N GLY A 48 -8.70 -0.81 -7.94
CA GLY A 48 -9.19 -0.64 -6.57
C GLY A 48 -8.48 -1.54 -5.56
N LEU A 49 -8.12 -2.77 -5.96
CA LEU A 49 -7.30 -3.66 -5.14
C LEU A 49 -5.87 -3.11 -4.95
N LEU A 50 -5.25 -2.58 -6.00
CA LEU A 50 -3.94 -1.92 -5.92
C LEU A 50 -3.98 -0.70 -4.99
N LYS A 51 -5.01 0.15 -5.10
CA LYS A 51 -5.23 1.27 -4.17
C LYS A 51 -5.33 0.80 -2.72
N ARG A 52 -6.05 -0.30 -2.46
CA ARG A 52 -6.16 -0.87 -1.10
C ARG A 52 -4.80 -1.32 -0.57
N ILE A 53 -3.96 -1.92 -1.42
CA ILE A 53 -2.60 -2.30 -1.04
C ILE A 53 -1.75 -1.06 -0.76
N ALA A 54 -1.82 -0.04 -1.61
CA ALA A 54 -1.14 1.24 -1.42
C ALA A 54 -1.53 1.93 -0.11
N ALA A 55 -2.81 1.89 0.28
CA ALA A 55 -3.29 2.43 1.55
C ALA A 55 -2.55 1.80 2.75
N LYS A 56 -2.44 0.46 2.74
CA LYS A 56 -1.77 -0.30 3.80
C LYS A 56 -0.27 -0.03 3.82
N LEU A 57 0.38 -0.04 2.65
CA LEU A 57 1.81 0.24 2.52
C LEU A 57 2.16 1.66 2.98
N SER A 58 1.35 2.65 2.60
CA SER A 58 1.55 4.04 3.03
C SER A 58 1.43 4.19 4.54
N LYS A 59 0.45 3.51 5.17
CA LYS A 59 0.34 3.47 6.64
C LYS A 59 1.58 2.87 7.29
N ILE A 60 2.06 1.71 6.81
CA ILE A 60 3.26 1.05 7.32
C ILE A 60 4.48 1.98 7.18
N ALA A 61 4.65 2.63 6.03
CA ALA A 61 5.71 3.61 5.82
C ALA A 61 5.61 4.79 6.81
N ASN A 62 4.40 5.30 7.08
CA ASN A 62 4.18 6.36 8.05
C ASN A 62 4.57 5.93 9.47
N ASP A 63 4.23 4.70 9.88
CA ASP A 63 4.65 4.17 11.18
C ASP A 63 6.18 4.12 11.28
N PHE A 64 6.86 3.63 10.25
CA PHE A 64 8.33 3.59 10.22
C PHE A 64 8.92 4.98 10.42
N ARG A 65 8.42 5.97 9.68
CA ARG A 65 8.87 7.37 9.78
C ARG A 65 8.63 7.97 11.17
N LEU A 66 7.46 7.67 11.75
CA LEU A 66 7.05 8.21 13.04
C LEU A 66 7.84 7.57 14.18
N LEU A 67 7.93 6.23 14.20
CA LEU A 67 8.68 5.48 15.22
C LEU A 67 10.19 5.78 15.16
N SER A 68 10.72 6.08 13.96
CA SER A 68 12.12 6.47 13.80
C SER A 68 12.41 7.96 14.01
N SER A 69 11.40 8.77 14.37
CA SER A 69 11.59 10.21 14.56
C SER A 69 12.55 10.51 15.70
N GLY A 70 13.53 11.38 15.48
CA GLY A 70 14.62 11.64 16.44
C GLY A 70 15.85 12.28 15.77
N PRO A 71 17.05 12.17 16.36
CA PRO A 71 17.41 11.32 17.51
C PRO A 71 17.07 11.93 18.88
N ARG A 72 16.71 13.22 18.95
CA ARG A 72 16.19 13.90 20.15
C ARG A 72 14.90 14.62 19.79
N GLY A 73 13.93 14.65 20.71
CA GLY A 73 12.63 15.34 20.50
C GLY A 73 11.58 14.57 19.67
N GLY A 74 11.85 13.33 19.27
CA GLY A 74 10.89 12.43 18.60
C GLY A 74 10.58 11.17 19.42
N ILE A 75 9.95 10.16 18.79
CA ILE A 75 9.62 8.88 19.44
C ILE A 75 10.87 8.00 19.59
N GLY A 76 11.59 7.74 18.50
CA GLY A 76 12.90 7.07 18.50
C GLY A 76 12.93 5.60 18.92
N GLU A 77 11.81 4.88 18.79
CA GLU A 77 11.68 3.47 19.19
C GLU A 77 12.34 2.51 18.20
N ILE A 78 12.49 2.91 16.94
CA ILE A 78 13.21 2.13 15.94
C ILE A 78 14.35 2.95 15.33
N LEU A 79 15.41 2.25 14.95
CA LEU A 79 16.56 2.76 14.24
C LEU A 79 16.49 2.22 12.80
N LEU A 80 16.48 3.13 11.83
CA LEU A 80 16.46 2.78 10.42
C LEU A 80 17.87 2.82 9.83
N PRO A 81 18.16 2.01 8.80
CA PRO A 81 19.42 2.10 8.06
C PRO A 81 19.68 3.51 7.52
N ALA A 82 20.91 4.01 7.69
CA ALA A 82 21.32 5.30 7.16
C ALA A 82 21.69 5.19 5.68
N LEU A 83 20.73 5.47 4.79
CA LEU A 83 20.93 5.35 3.34
C LEU A 83 21.70 6.51 2.73
N GLN A 84 21.53 7.71 3.26
CA GLN A 84 22.22 8.91 2.80
C GLN A 84 22.28 9.97 3.91
N PRO A 85 23.26 10.91 3.87
CA PRO A 85 23.28 12.05 4.79
C PRO A 85 21.99 12.87 4.64
N GLY A 86 21.27 13.10 5.74
CA GLY A 86 19.97 13.78 5.71
C GLY A 86 20.05 15.30 5.53
N SER A 87 21.22 15.90 5.78
CA SER A 87 21.54 17.31 5.53
C SER A 87 23.05 17.50 5.58
N SER A 88 23.60 18.33 4.70
CA SER A 88 25.01 18.73 4.71
C SER A 88 25.41 19.55 5.95
N LEU A 89 24.44 20.13 6.66
CA LEU A 89 24.67 21.03 7.80
C LEU A 89 24.36 20.41 9.17
N MET A 90 23.70 19.24 9.21
CA MET A 90 23.31 18.57 10.46
C MET A 90 23.98 17.19 10.55
N PRO A 91 25.19 17.12 11.14
CA PRO A 91 25.90 15.86 11.34
C PRO A 91 25.02 14.84 12.09
N GLY A 92 24.96 13.62 11.57
CA GLY A 92 24.19 12.52 12.18
C GLY A 92 22.68 12.54 11.91
N LYS A 93 22.15 13.52 11.16
CA LYS A 93 20.73 13.49 10.74
C LYS A 93 20.53 12.42 9.65
N VAL A 94 19.64 11.46 9.92
CA VAL A 94 19.23 10.41 8.98
C VAL A 94 17.74 10.58 8.70
N ASN A 95 17.36 10.72 7.42
CA ASN A 95 15.96 10.81 7.01
C ASN A 95 15.45 9.42 6.58
N PRO A 96 14.18 9.08 6.85
CA PRO A 96 13.56 7.81 6.48
C PRO A 96 13.19 7.75 4.98
N VAL A 97 14.15 8.02 4.09
CA VAL A 97 13.91 8.30 2.66
C VAL A 97 13.31 7.13 1.88
N ALA A 98 13.59 5.90 2.29
CA ALA A 98 12.96 4.72 1.68
C ALA A 98 11.45 4.66 1.98
N ALA A 99 11.04 5.01 3.21
CA ALA A 99 9.63 5.09 3.57
C ALA A 99 8.94 6.28 2.87
N GLU A 100 9.63 7.41 2.73
CA GLU A 100 9.14 8.58 1.98
C GLU A 100 8.94 8.28 0.50
N ALA A 101 9.87 7.54 -0.13
CA ALA A 101 9.73 7.08 -1.50
C ALA A 101 8.54 6.12 -1.66
N LEU A 102 8.34 5.19 -0.71
CA LEU A 102 7.17 4.31 -0.72
C LEU A 102 5.87 5.10 -0.59
N ASN A 103 5.79 6.12 0.28
CA ASN A 103 4.63 6.99 0.38
C ASN A 103 4.31 7.67 -0.97
N GLN A 104 5.31 8.24 -1.64
CA GLN A 104 5.13 8.92 -2.93
C GLN A 104 4.57 7.99 -4.00
N VAL A 105 5.08 6.75 -4.07
CA VAL A 105 4.54 5.73 -4.98
C VAL A 105 3.11 5.36 -4.62
N CYS A 106 2.79 5.25 -3.34
CA CYS A 106 1.41 5.01 -2.91
C CYS A 106 0.49 6.16 -3.35
N PHE A 107 0.91 7.43 -3.22
CA PHE A 107 0.13 8.58 -3.69
C PHE A 107 -0.08 8.56 -5.21
N TYR A 108 0.95 8.19 -5.97
CA TYR A 108 0.83 8.01 -7.42
C TYR A 108 -0.24 6.97 -7.77
N VAL A 109 -0.30 5.85 -7.05
CA VAL A 109 -1.32 4.80 -7.25
C VAL A 109 -2.74 5.33 -7.00
N TYR A 110 -2.96 6.20 -6.01
CA TYR A 110 -4.26 6.88 -5.83
C TYR A 110 -4.60 7.78 -7.02
N GLY A 111 -3.62 8.48 -7.59
CA GLY A 111 -3.80 9.25 -8.82
C GLY A 111 -4.22 8.36 -9.98
N MET A 112 -3.54 7.23 -10.19
CA MET A 112 -3.87 6.27 -11.24
C MET A 112 -5.25 5.64 -11.06
N ASP A 113 -5.71 5.42 -9.83
CA ASP A 113 -7.06 4.90 -9.54
C ASP A 113 -8.13 5.88 -10.01
N THR A 114 -7.92 7.18 -9.77
CA THR A 114 -8.77 8.24 -10.29
C THR A 114 -8.77 8.25 -11.82
N THR A 115 -7.59 8.18 -12.46
CA THR A 115 -7.47 8.14 -13.92
C THR A 115 -8.21 6.95 -14.52
N VAL A 116 -8.03 5.75 -13.96
CA VAL A 116 -8.70 4.53 -14.43
C VAL A 116 -10.22 4.63 -14.26
N GLY A 117 -10.69 5.16 -13.13
CA GLY A 117 -12.13 5.35 -12.89
C GLY A 117 -12.77 6.29 -13.92
N MET A 118 -12.13 7.43 -14.21
CA MET A 118 -12.63 8.38 -15.20
C MET A 118 -12.60 7.80 -16.62
N ALA A 119 -11.54 7.07 -16.98
CA ALA A 119 -11.42 6.45 -18.30
C ALA A 119 -12.43 5.31 -18.50
N ALA A 120 -12.69 4.52 -17.46
CA ALA A 120 -13.66 3.43 -17.51
C ALA A 120 -15.10 3.94 -17.67
N GLU A 121 -15.46 5.06 -17.03
CA GLU A 121 -16.79 5.68 -17.16
C GLU A 121 -17.04 6.28 -18.55
N ALA A 122 -15.99 6.76 -19.22
CA ALA A 122 -16.07 7.40 -20.55
C ALA A 122 -16.37 6.44 -21.72
N GLY A 123 -16.83 5.22 -21.45
CA GLY A 123 -17.30 4.28 -22.47
C GLY A 123 -18.48 4.84 -23.25
N GLN A 124 -18.53 4.58 -24.56
CA GLN A 124 -19.58 5.09 -25.43
C GLN A 124 -20.17 3.94 -26.27
N LEU A 125 -21.42 3.60 -25.99
CA LEU A 125 -22.17 2.56 -26.69
C LEU A 125 -21.44 1.20 -26.64
N GLN A 126 -20.96 0.68 -27.77
CA GLN A 126 -20.42 -0.68 -27.87
C GLN A 126 -18.89 -0.80 -27.70
N LEU A 127 -18.21 0.27 -27.27
CA LEU A 127 -16.77 0.28 -27.05
C LEU A 127 -16.37 1.30 -25.96
N ASN A 128 -15.28 1.02 -25.25
CA ASN A 128 -14.55 2.04 -24.50
C ASN A 128 -13.22 2.36 -25.20
N ALA A 129 -13.10 3.56 -25.77
CA ALA A 129 -11.90 3.98 -26.50
C ALA A 129 -10.73 4.38 -25.59
N MET A 130 -10.94 4.45 -24.28
CA MET A 130 -9.95 4.87 -23.28
C MET A 130 -9.12 3.70 -22.73
N GLU A 131 -9.28 2.49 -23.27
CA GLU A 131 -8.47 1.31 -22.94
C GLU A 131 -6.94 1.59 -22.87
N PRO A 132 -6.33 2.39 -23.77
CA PRO A 132 -4.88 2.64 -23.70
C PRO A 132 -4.44 3.31 -22.39
N ILE A 133 -5.19 4.31 -21.90
CA ILE A 133 -4.82 4.99 -20.66
C ILE A 133 -5.11 4.11 -19.44
N ILE A 134 -6.16 3.29 -19.47
CA ILE A 134 -6.48 2.33 -18.41
C ILE A 134 -5.32 1.35 -18.23
N LEU A 135 -4.90 0.69 -19.32
CA LEU A 135 -3.82 -0.30 -19.28
C LEU A 135 -2.48 0.34 -18.91
N PHE A 136 -2.18 1.52 -19.45
CA PHE A 136 -0.96 2.27 -19.12
C PHE A 136 -0.90 2.62 -17.63
N SER A 137 -1.99 3.16 -17.07
CA SER A 137 -2.05 3.54 -15.65
C SER A 137 -1.93 2.33 -14.72
N ILE A 138 -2.64 1.24 -15.00
CA ILE A 138 -2.57 0.01 -14.20
C ILE A 138 -1.15 -0.58 -14.25
N HIS A 139 -0.58 -0.72 -15.44
CA HIS A 139 0.75 -1.31 -15.61
C HIS A 139 1.81 -0.49 -14.86
N ASN A 140 1.84 0.83 -15.06
CA ASN A 140 2.82 1.67 -14.37
C ASN A 140 2.61 1.67 -12.84
N ALA A 141 1.37 1.70 -12.36
CA ALA A 141 1.06 1.63 -10.93
C ALA A 141 1.58 0.32 -10.32
N MET A 142 1.29 -0.83 -10.94
CA MET A 142 1.77 -2.13 -10.49
C MET A 142 3.29 -2.20 -10.47
N ASP A 143 3.92 -1.77 -11.57
CA ASP A 143 5.34 -1.98 -11.78
C ASP A 143 6.19 -1.06 -10.88
N LEU A 144 5.73 0.18 -10.66
CA LEU A 144 6.33 1.11 -9.73
C LEU A 144 6.11 0.68 -8.28
N MET A 145 4.91 0.22 -7.91
CA MET A 145 4.63 -0.29 -6.56
C MET A 145 5.50 -1.50 -6.22
N ARG A 146 5.64 -2.46 -7.15
CA ARG A 146 6.55 -3.61 -7.00
C ARG A 146 7.98 -3.16 -6.69
N LYS A 147 8.52 -2.25 -7.49
CA LYS A 147 9.89 -1.71 -7.31
C LYS A 147 10.04 -0.98 -5.97
N ALA A 148 9.03 -0.20 -5.57
CA ALA A 148 9.03 0.52 -4.30
C ALA A 148 9.01 -0.43 -3.10
N VAL A 149 8.16 -1.47 -3.12
CA VAL A 149 8.08 -2.47 -2.04
C VAL A 149 9.40 -3.24 -1.91
N LEU A 150 9.97 -3.71 -3.02
CA LEU A 150 11.25 -4.43 -3.00
C LEU A 150 12.39 -3.54 -2.50
N THR A 151 12.45 -2.30 -2.97
CA THR A 151 13.45 -1.31 -2.52
C THR A 151 13.28 -1.02 -1.03
N PHE A 152 12.07 -0.73 -0.56
CA PHE A 152 11.78 -0.46 0.85
C PHE A 152 12.14 -1.66 1.74
N THR A 153 11.84 -2.88 1.28
CA THR A 153 12.20 -4.10 2.00
C THR A 153 13.71 -4.22 2.16
N LYS A 154 14.45 -4.14 1.06
CA LYS A 154 15.91 -4.32 1.04
C LYS A 154 16.67 -3.23 1.79
N THR A 155 16.23 -1.99 1.67
CA THR A 155 16.97 -0.81 2.16
C THR A 155 16.52 -0.34 3.53
N CYS A 156 15.36 -0.78 4.02
CA CYS A 156 14.78 -0.30 5.27
C CYS A 156 14.33 -1.44 6.18
N VAL A 157 13.40 -2.29 5.71
CA VAL A 157 12.76 -3.32 6.55
C VAL A 157 13.76 -4.37 7.03
N GLU A 158 14.64 -4.88 6.16
CA GLU A 158 15.61 -5.91 6.53
C GLU A 158 16.66 -5.43 7.56
N GLY A 159 16.88 -4.11 7.66
CA GLY A 159 17.90 -3.52 8.53
C GLY A 159 17.35 -2.75 9.73
N VAL A 160 16.03 -2.76 9.96
CA VAL A 160 15.43 -2.05 11.09
C VAL A 160 15.82 -2.69 12.42
N GLN A 161 16.14 -1.88 13.42
CA GLN A 161 16.45 -2.33 14.78
C GLN A 161 15.58 -1.62 15.79
N ALA A 162 15.18 -2.32 16.86
CA ALA A 162 14.51 -1.69 17.99
C ALA A 162 15.54 -0.96 18.88
N ASN A 163 15.20 0.24 19.33
CA ASN A 163 15.95 0.95 20.36
C ASN A 163 15.39 0.54 21.73
N ALA A 164 15.81 -0.62 22.24
CA ALA A 164 15.27 -1.21 23.45
C ALA A 164 15.27 -0.25 24.65
N ALA A 165 16.34 0.52 24.85
CA ALA A 165 16.42 1.48 25.94
C ALA A 165 15.37 2.61 25.80
N ARG A 166 15.11 3.07 24.57
CA ARG A 166 14.07 4.08 24.32
C ARG A 166 12.67 3.50 24.48
N CYS A 167 12.43 2.29 23.99
CA CYS A 167 11.15 1.60 24.18
C CYS A 167 10.85 1.42 25.68
N GLU A 168 11.84 0.98 26.46
CA GLU A 168 11.71 0.83 27.92
C GLU A 168 11.42 2.18 28.60
N ALA A 169 12.14 3.25 28.22
CA ALA A 169 11.91 4.59 28.74
C ALA A 169 10.50 5.12 28.41
N ASN A 170 10.00 4.88 27.19
CA ASN A 170 8.65 5.28 26.79
C ASN A 170 7.60 4.46 27.54
N LEU A 171 7.81 3.14 27.69
CA LEU A 171 6.90 2.25 28.41
C LEU A 171 6.78 2.64 29.88
N THR A 172 7.91 2.80 30.57
CA THR A 172 7.98 3.18 32.00
C THR A 172 7.48 4.61 32.26
N GLY A 173 7.58 5.49 31.27
CA GLY A 173 7.00 6.83 31.31
C GLY A 173 5.50 6.89 30.99
N SER A 174 4.93 5.83 30.42
CA SER A 174 3.52 5.77 30.02
C SER A 174 2.61 5.33 31.18
N THR A 175 1.30 5.52 31.03
CA THR A 175 0.27 4.99 31.93
C THR A 175 -0.26 3.63 31.49
N ALA A 176 0.36 2.97 30.50
CA ALA A 176 -0.13 1.72 29.92
C ALA A 176 -0.23 0.58 30.95
N PHE A 177 0.66 0.57 31.95
CA PHE A 177 0.66 -0.36 33.08
C PHE A 177 -0.66 -0.34 33.88
N ALA A 178 -1.43 0.76 33.82
CA ALA A 178 -2.69 0.88 34.53
C ALA A 178 -3.71 -0.18 34.11
N THR A 179 -3.67 -0.65 32.86
CA THR A 179 -4.57 -1.68 32.36
C THR A 179 -4.45 -3.00 33.14
N GLU A 180 -3.22 -3.38 33.49
CA GLU A 180 -2.93 -4.55 34.31
C GLU A 180 -3.28 -4.30 35.80
N LEU A 181 -3.16 -3.05 36.27
CA LEU A 181 -3.62 -2.70 37.62
C LEU A 181 -5.15 -2.82 37.73
N VAL A 182 -5.92 -2.47 36.71
CA VAL A 182 -7.40 -2.58 36.74
C VAL A 182 -7.84 -4.02 37.02
N THR A 183 -7.18 -5.02 36.44
CA THR A 183 -7.54 -6.44 36.68
C THR A 183 -7.17 -6.92 38.08
N THR A 184 -6.21 -6.25 38.74
CA THR A 184 -5.67 -6.69 40.03
C THR A 184 -6.30 -5.96 41.22
N MET A 185 -6.57 -4.66 41.10
CA MET A 185 -7.06 -3.81 42.21
C MET A 185 -8.36 -3.05 41.90
N GLY A 186 -8.94 -3.25 40.72
CA GLY A 186 -10.15 -2.56 40.28
C GLY A 186 -9.89 -1.15 39.73
N TYR A 187 -10.87 -0.64 38.98
CA TYR A 187 -10.72 0.58 38.20
C TYR A 187 -10.44 1.83 39.04
N GLU A 188 -11.20 2.04 40.14
CA GLU A 188 -11.04 3.24 40.98
C GLU A 188 -9.65 3.34 41.63
N ALA A 189 -9.14 2.21 42.14
CA ALA A 189 -7.81 2.17 42.74
C ALA A 189 -6.71 2.43 41.69
N ALA A 190 -6.80 1.78 40.53
CA ALA A 190 -5.85 1.98 39.43
C ALA A 190 -5.87 3.43 38.90
N ALA A 191 -7.06 4.03 38.75
CA ALA A 191 -7.21 5.41 38.30
C ALA A 191 -6.58 6.41 39.28
N LYS A 192 -6.69 6.16 40.59
CA LYS A 192 -6.05 7.01 41.61
C LYS A 192 -4.52 6.99 41.48
N VAL A 193 -3.92 5.80 41.33
CA VAL A 193 -2.47 5.64 41.14
C VAL A 193 -1.99 6.36 39.88
N VAL A 194 -2.72 6.24 38.76
CA VAL A 194 -2.39 6.96 37.52
C VAL A 194 -2.42 8.47 37.73
N LYS A 195 -3.45 8.98 38.42
CA LYS A 195 -3.59 10.42 38.68
C LYS A 195 -2.44 10.98 39.51
N GLU A 196 -2.00 10.23 40.53
CA GLU A 196 -0.84 10.60 41.35
C GLU A 196 0.44 10.62 40.50
N ARG A 197 0.63 9.62 39.64
CA ARG A 197 1.81 9.54 38.75
C ARG A 197 1.87 10.64 37.70
N LEU A 198 0.74 11.06 37.15
CA LEU A 198 0.68 12.15 36.16
C LEU A 198 0.90 13.54 36.78
N ALA A 199 0.72 13.67 38.10
CA ALA A 199 0.92 14.92 38.82
C ALA A 199 2.38 15.11 39.32
N SER A 200 3.22 14.07 39.21
CA SER A 200 4.65 14.07 39.59
C SER A 200 5.56 14.19 38.37
#